data_AF-A0A328NQY5-F1
#
_entry.id   AF-A0A328NQY5-F1
#
_cell.length_a   1.000
_cell.length_b   1.000
_cell.length_c   1.000
_cell.angle_alpha   90.00
_cell.angle_beta   90.00
_cell.angle_gamma   90.00
#
_symmetry.space_group_name_H-M   'P 1'
#
loop_
_entity.id
_entity.type
_entity.pdbx_description
1 polymer ?
#
loop_
_entity_poly.entity_id
_entity_poly.type
_entity_poly.pdbx_seq_one_letter_code
_entity_poly.pdbx_strand_id
1 'polypeptide(L)'
;MGAADDRPHLTLRISNGLVLVGDGTGTWLIQGAADGLVYPAGDRLVWLLPLLARPPSEVTAALPDVPVTDTPLPALVRFALTAWGEHWPTLALDWLAAGWPTLNLLDVLADMKDSRELSQPLRYRALRLCHASAHA
;
A
#
# COMPACT_ATOMS: atom_id res chain seq x y z
N MET A 1 20.45 10.11 -30.94
CA MET A 1 19.09 10.41 -30.46
C MET A 1 18.68 9.25 -29.57
N GLY A 2 18.32 9.55 -28.32
CA GLY A 2 18.08 8.56 -27.27
C GLY A 2 18.93 8.88 -26.04
N ALA A 3 18.63 10.00 -25.38
CA ALA A 3 19.12 10.23 -24.03
C ALA A 3 18.60 9.07 -23.18
N ALA A 4 19.51 8.24 -22.67
CA ALA A 4 19.19 7.38 -21.56
C ALA A 4 18.65 8.31 -20.48
N ASP A 5 17.38 8.12 -20.14
CA ASP A 5 16.68 8.90 -19.14
C ASP A 5 17.33 8.57 -17.79
N ASP A 6 18.41 9.28 -17.50
CA ASP A 6 19.19 9.25 -16.25
C ASP A 6 18.43 10.02 -15.16
N ARG A 7 17.10 9.83 -15.12
CA ARG A 7 16.31 10.29 -13.99
C ARG A 7 16.47 9.26 -12.89
N PRO A 8 16.62 9.68 -11.63
CA PRO A 8 16.59 8.77 -10.51
C PRO A 8 15.20 8.13 -10.47
N HIS A 9 15.09 6.94 -11.05
CA HIS A 9 13.90 6.11 -10.96
C HIS A 9 13.86 5.59 -9.53
N LEU A 10 12.91 6.09 -8.74
CA LEU A 10 12.67 5.57 -7.39
C LEU A 10 12.24 4.11 -7.54
N THR A 11 13.08 3.20 -7.06
CA THR A 11 12.90 1.76 -7.21
C THR A 11 12.70 1.13 -5.84
N LEU A 12 11.52 0.56 -5.63
CA LEU A 12 11.17 -0.17 -4.43
C LEU A 12 11.00 -1.66 -4.78
N ARG A 13 11.83 -2.51 -4.19
CA ARG A 13 11.71 -3.96 -4.36
C ARG A 13 10.47 -4.49 -3.63
N ILE A 14 9.62 -5.22 -4.35
CA ILE A 14 8.40 -5.82 -3.82
C ILE A 14 8.69 -7.25 -3.33
N SER A 15 8.65 -8.22 -4.25
CA SER A 15 8.95 -9.64 -4.04
C SER A 15 8.99 -10.35 -5.40
N ASN A 16 9.52 -11.57 -5.49
CA ASN A 16 9.55 -12.39 -6.71
C ASN A 16 10.18 -11.71 -7.95
N GLY A 17 11.11 -10.77 -7.73
CA GLY A 17 11.73 -10.01 -8.83
C GLY A 17 10.86 -8.85 -9.35
N LEU A 18 9.74 -8.53 -8.71
CA LEU A 18 8.97 -7.33 -9.04
C LEU A 18 9.59 -6.10 -8.37
N VAL A 19 9.67 -5.02 -9.12
CA VAL A 19 10.13 -3.71 -8.65
C VAL A 19 9.05 -2.67 -8.93
N LEU A 20 8.70 -1.90 -7.94
CA LEU A 20 7.86 -0.71 -8.08
C LEU A 20 8.77 0.46 -8.48
N VAL A 21 8.43 1.14 -9.58
CA VAL A 21 9.21 2.22 -10.18
C VAL A 21 8.34 3.46 -10.29
N GLY A 22 8.83 4.59 -9.79
CA GLY A 22 8.24 5.91 -10.06
C GLY A 22 8.88 6.54 -11.30
N ASP A 23 8.06 6.99 -12.26
CA ASP A 23 8.56 7.58 -13.52
C ASP A 23 8.88 9.08 -13.43
N GLY A 24 8.83 9.66 -12.22
CA GLY A 24 9.06 11.09 -11.98
C GLY A 24 7.95 12.02 -12.49
N THR A 25 6.93 11.51 -13.16
CA THR A 25 5.74 12.27 -13.60
C THR A 25 4.53 12.08 -12.67
N GLY A 26 4.72 11.30 -11.60
CA GLY A 26 3.67 10.93 -10.65
C GLY A 26 3.01 9.58 -10.99
N THR A 27 3.46 8.88 -12.03
CA THR A 27 2.96 7.55 -12.35
C THR A 27 3.85 6.48 -11.71
N TRP A 28 3.19 5.50 -11.12
CA TRP A 28 3.84 4.35 -10.51
C TRP A 28 3.63 3.11 -11.34
N LEU A 29 4.72 2.41 -11.61
CA LEU A 29 4.77 1.28 -12.52
C LEU A 29 5.38 0.07 -11.81
N ILE A 30 4.93 -1.14 -12.13
CA ILE A 30 5.51 -2.39 -11.66
C ILE A 30 6.29 -2.98 -12.82
N GLN A 31 7.59 -3.15 -12.62
CA GLN A 31 8.49 -3.79 -13.56
C GLN A 31 8.75 -5.24 -13.13
N GLY A 32 8.51 -6.17 -14.05
CA GLY A 32 8.91 -7.57 -13.88
C GLY A 32 10.39 -7.78 -14.20
N ALA A 33 11.17 -8.33 -13.27
CA ALA A 33 12.58 -8.66 -13.55
C ALA A 33 12.75 -9.82 -14.56
N ALA A 34 11.72 -10.64 -14.78
CA ALA A 34 11.80 -11.80 -15.65
C ALA A 34 11.56 -11.49 -17.13
N ASP A 35 10.66 -10.55 -17.42
CA ASP A 35 10.16 -10.23 -18.76
C ASP A 35 10.44 -8.78 -19.17
N GLY A 36 10.87 -7.92 -18.23
CA GLY A 36 11.09 -6.50 -18.47
C GLY A 36 9.81 -5.71 -18.74
N LEU A 37 8.65 -6.35 -18.59
CA LEU A 37 7.35 -5.72 -18.83
C LEU A 37 7.01 -4.77 -17.70
N VAL A 38 6.29 -3.71 -18.07
CA VAL A 38 5.95 -2.61 -17.17
C VAL A 38 4.42 -2.47 -17.13
N TYR A 39 3.87 -2.45 -15.93
CA TYR A 39 2.43 -2.40 -15.69
C TYR A 39 2.09 -1.21 -14.79
N PRO A 40 0.97 -0.50 -15.02
CA PRO A 40 0.49 0.50 -14.06
C PRO A 40 0.23 -0.13 -12.70
N ALA A 41 0.79 0.46 -11.64
CA ALA A 41 0.66 -0.06 -10.27
C ALA A 41 -0.80 -0.10 -9.80
N GLY A 42 -1.62 0.87 -10.22
CA GLY A 42 -3.05 0.92 -9.92
C GLY A 42 -3.84 -0.27 -10.47
N ASP A 43 -3.43 -0.82 -11.62
CA ASP A 43 -4.11 -1.96 -12.25
C ASP A 43 -3.73 -3.30 -11.62
N ARG A 44 -2.64 -3.32 -10.85
CA ARG A 44 -2.01 -4.55 -10.33
C ARG A 44 -1.68 -4.45 -8.83
N LEU A 45 -2.57 -3.83 -8.04
CA LEU A 45 -2.41 -3.71 -6.58
C LEU A 45 -2.18 -5.05 -5.87
N VAL A 46 -2.77 -6.14 -6.38
CA VAL A 46 -2.56 -7.50 -5.86
C VAL A 46 -1.08 -7.93 -5.88
N TRP A 47 -0.29 -7.44 -6.84
CA TRP A 47 1.15 -7.73 -6.92
C TRP A 47 1.97 -6.94 -5.90
N LEU A 48 1.41 -5.87 -5.35
CA LEU A 48 2.04 -5.05 -4.32
C LEU A 48 1.75 -5.54 -2.90
N LEU A 49 0.79 -6.45 -2.71
CA LEU A 49 0.44 -7.00 -1.40
C LEU A 49 1.64 -7.48 -0.56
N PRO A 50 2.67 -8.14 -1.13
CA PRO A 50 3.85 -8.52 -0.35
C PRO A 50 4.59 -7.34 0.30
N LEU A 51 4.41 -6.10 -0.16
CA LEU A 51 4.96 -4.93 0.52
C LEU A 51 4.41 -4.77 1.93
N LEU A 52 3.14 -5.12 2.16
CA LEU A 52 2.49 -5.00 3.48
C LEU A 52 3.11 -5.93 4.52
N ALA A 53 3.84 -6.96 4.10
CA ALA A 53 4.58 -7.83 5.02
C ALA A 53 5.83 -7.14 5.62
N ARG A 54 6.25 -6.00 5.06
CA ARG A 54 7.37 -5.18 5.56
C ARG A 54 6.81 -4.06 6.45
N PRO A 55 7.59 -3.52 7.40
CA PRO A 55 7.15 -2.38 8.18
C PRO A 55 7.00 -1.12 7.29
N PRO A 56 5.99 -0.27 7.54
CA PRO A 56 5.73 0.91 6.72
C PRO A 56 6.91 1.89 6.68
N SER A 57 7.67 2.00 7.78
CA SER A 57 8.86 2.84 7.89
C SER A 57 9.98 2.44 6.92
N GLU A 58 10.15 1.15 6.67
CA GLU A 58 11.14 0.65 5.71
C GLU A 58 10.72 0.93 4.27
N VAL A 59 9.41 0.84 4.00
CA VAL A 59 8.83 1.14 2.69
C VAL A 59 8.91 2.63 2.38
N THR A 60 8.61 3.51 3.34
CA THR A 60 8.75 4.96 3.15
C THR A 60 10.20 5.42 3.10
N ALA A 61 11.09 4.80 3.88
CA ALA A 61 12.52 5.11 3.80
C ALA A 61 13.11 4.78 2.42
N ALA A 62 12.54 3.81 1.70
CA ALA A 62 12.92 3.48 0.33
C ALA A 62 12.32 4.42 -0.73
N LEU A 63 11.37 5.29 -0.35
CA LEU A 63 10.75 6.30 -1.20
C LEU A 63 10.98 7.70 -0.61
N PRO A 64 12.25 8.14 -0.47
CA PRO A 64 12.54 9.48 0.04
C PRO A 64 11.95 10.53 -0.90
N ASP A 65 11.48 11.63 -0.33
CA ASP A 65 11.02 12.83 -1.04
C ASP A 65 9.73 12.68 -1.87
N VAL A 66 8.99 11.56 -1.75
CA VAL A 66 7.64 11.43 -2.30
C VAL A 66 6.59 11.48 -1.18
N PRO A 67 5.61 12.38 -1.26
CA PRO A 67 4.48 12.34 -0.34
C PRO A 67 3.71 11.04 -0.50
N VAL A 68 3.41 10.37 0.62
CA VAL A 68 2.72 9.07 0.65
C VAL A 68 1.39 9.09 -0.13
N THR A 69 0.71 10.23 -0.18
CA THR A 69 -0.55 10.42 -0.93
C THR A 69 -0.40 10.21 -2.42
N ASP A 70 0.79 10.46 -2.97
CA ASP A 70 1.08 10.40 -4.40
C ASP A 70 1.69 9.04 -4.79
N THR A 71 1.72 8.09 -3.84
CA THR A 71 2.16 6.71 -4.07
C THR A 71 0.95 5.78 -4.24
N PRO A 72 1.12 4.57 -4.79
CA PRO A 72 0.04 3.57 -4.83
C PRO A 72 -0.23 2.94 -3.46
N LEU A 73 0.52 3.31 -2.41
CA LEU A 73 0.42 2.70 -1.09
C LEU A 73 -0.95 2.92 -0.41
N PRO A 74 -1.58 4.11 -0.45
CA PRO A 74 -2.93 4.27 0.08
C PRO A 74 -3.96 3.37 -0.62
N ALA A 75 -3.86 3.25 -1.95
CA ALA A 75 -4.71 2.36 -2.74
C ALA A 75 -4.45 0.89 -2.41
N LEU A 76 -3.19 0.51 -2.19
CA LEU A 76 -2.80 -0.83 -1.75
C LEU A 76 -3.37 -1.17 -0.37
N VAL A 77 -3.23 -0.28 0.61
CA VAL A 77 -3.77 -0.48 1.97
C VAL A 77 -5.29 -0.60 1.91
N ARG A 78 -5.96 0.28 1.15
CA ARG A 78 -7.41 0.18 0.90
C ARG A 78 -7.79 -1.18 0.31
N PHE A 79 -7.10 -1.59 -0.75
CA PHE A 79 -7.32 -2.87 -1.42
C PHE A 79 -7.13 -4.06 -0.46
N ALA A 80 -6.10 -4.03 0.38
CA ALA A 80 -5.80 -5.06 1.35
C ALA A 80 -6.84 -5.15 2.48
N LEU A 81 -7.39 -4.02 2.94
CA LEU A 81 -8.48 -3.99 3.92
C LEU A 81 -9.78 -4.59 3.36
N THR A 82 -10.01 -4.45 2.05
CA THR A 82 -11.16 -5.04 1.34
C THR A 82 -10.91 -6.44 0.78
N ALA A 83 -9.68 -6.96 0.94
CA ALA A 83 -9.32 -8.26 0.41
C ALA A 83 -10.03 -9.38 1.17
N TRP A 84 -10.35 -10.47 0.46
CA TRP A 84 -10.95 -11.64 1.07
C TRP A 84 -9.98 -12.35 2.02
N GLY A 85 -10.52 -12.84 3.13
CA GLY A 85 -9.75 -13.50 4.19
C GLY A 85 -9.17 -12.52 5.21
N GLU A 86 -8.40 -13.04 6.16
CA GLU A 86 -7.93 -12.26 7.31
C GLU A 86 -6.49 -11.79 7.20
N HIS A 87 -5.69 -12.43 6.35
CA HIS A 87 -4.25 -12.20 6.29
C HIS A 87 -3.90 -10.77 5.86
N TRP A 88 -4.39 -10.34 4.70
CA TRP A 88 -4.11 -9.00 4.16
C TRP A 88 -4.74 -7.87 4.98
N PRO A 89 -6.01 -7.98 5.43
CA PRO A 89 -6.57 -6.98 6.35
C PRO A 89 -5.77 -6.87 7.65
N THR A 90 -5.25 -7.98 8.20
CA THR A 90 -4.44 -7.94 9.42
C THR A 90 -3.16 -7.13 9.21
N LEU A 91 -2.41 -7.39 8.14
CA LEU A 91 -1.18 -6.64 7.82
C LEU A 91 -1.47 -5.15 7.56
N ALA A 92 -2.56 -4.85 6.86
CA ALA A 92 -2.98 -3.47 6.62
C ALA A 92 -3.33 -2.74 7.92
N LEU A 93 -4.04 -3.39 8.86
CA LEU A 93 -4.32 -2.80 10.18
C LEU A 93 -3.05 -2.64 11.03
N ASP A 94 -2.07 -3.54 10.90
CA ASP A 94 -0.77 -3.41 11.57
C ASP A 94 0.01 -2.20 11.07
N TRP A 95 -0.05 -1.90 9.77
CA TRP A 95 0.51 -0.67 9.20
C TRP A 95 -0.14 0.59 9.78
N LEU A 96 -1.48 0.62 9.86
CA LEU A 96 -2.20 1.75 10.45
C LEU A 96 -1.85 1.93 11.93
N ALA A 97 -1.73 0.82 12.68
CA ALA A 97 -1.32 0.86 14.08
C ALA A 97 0.14 1.35 14.25
N ALA A 98 0.99 1.16 13.25
CA ALA A 98 2.37 1.67 13.23
C ALA A 98 2.47 3.18 12.88
N GLY A 99 1.33 3.88 12.76
CA GLY A 99 1.29 5.32 12.49
C GLY A 99 1.16 5.68 11.01
N TRP A 100 0.79 4.72 10.15
CA TRP A 100 0.48 5.04 8.76
C TRP A 100 -0.77 5.94 8.65
N PRO A 101 -0.81 6.90 7.71
CA PRO A 101 -1.96 7.80 7.56
C PRO A 101 -3.29 7.06 7.34
N THR A 102 -4.28 7.35 8.18
CA THR A 102 -5.61 6.71 8.19
C THR A 102 -6.72 7.57 7.59
N LEU A 103 -6.48 8.87 7.35
CA LEU A 103 -7.50 9.86 6.94
C LEU A 103 -8.32 9.42 5.71
N ASN A 104 -7.68 8.82 4.71
CA ASN A 104 -8.35 8.38 3.47
C ASN A 104 -8.96 6.96 3.57
N LEU A 105 -8.95 6.36 4.75
CA LEU A 105 -9.37 4.97 4.99
C LEU A 105 -10.48 4.87 6.06
N LEU A 106 -10.97 5.99 6.59
CA LEU A 106 -11.99 6.01 7.64
C LEU A 106 -13.31 5.36 7.17
N ASP A 107 -13.69 5.57 5.92
CA ASP A 107 -14.86 4.94 5.30
C ASP A 107 -14.70 3.41 5.24
N VAL A 108 -13.53 2.93 4.80
CA VAL A 108 -13.22 1.50 4.71
C VAL A 108 -13.19 0.85 6.08
N LEU A 109 -12.57 1.50 7.08
CA LEU A 109 -12.53 0.99 8.44
C LEU A 109 -13.93 0.95 9.08
N ALA A 110 -14.80 1.91 8.76
CA ALA A 110 -16.20 1.90 9.17
C ALA A 110 -16.96 0.72 8.54
N ASP A 111 -16.77 0.47 7.24
CA ASP A 111 -17.35 -0.69 6.55
C ASP A 111 -16.85 -2.01 7.14
N MET A 112 -15.55 -2.10 7.46
CA MET A 112 -14.97 -3.28 8.10
C MET A 112 -15.59 -3.57 9.46
N LYS A 113 -15.79 -2.53 10.29
CA LYS A 113 -16.46 -2.66 11.61
C LYS A 113 -17.83 -3.32 11.48
N ASP A 114 -18.60 -2.95 10.45
CA ASP A 114 -19.97 -3.40 10.24
C ASP A 114 -20.09 -4.68 9.40
N SER A 115 -18.98 -5.14 8.81
CA SER A 115 -18.93 -6.38 8.05
C SER A 115 -19.24 -7.61 8.92
N ARG A 116 -20.04 -8.54 8.38
CA ARG A 116 -20.33 -9.83 9.03
C ARG A 116 -19.37 -10.95 8.61
N GLU A 117 -18.59 -10.71 7.55
CA GLU A 117 -17.65 -11.68 6.99
C GLU A 117 -16.31 -11.68 7.73
N LEU A 118 -15.98 -10.57 8.40
CA LEU A 118 -14.76 -10.44 9.19
C LEU A 118 -14.94 -10.99 10.60
N SER A 119 -13.88 -11.59 11.15
CA SER A 119 -13.87 -12.03 12.53
C SER A 119 -13.99 -10.86 13.52
N GLN A 120 -14.50 -11.16 14.71
CA GLN A 120 -14.64 -10.18 15.78
C GLN A 120 -13.33 -9.45 16.14
N PRO A 121 -12.15 -10.10 16.19
CA PRO A 121 -10.89 -9.42 16.46
C PRO A 121 -10.55 -8.34 15.41
N LEU A 122 -10.73 -8.63 14.12
CA LEU A 122 -10.45 -7.68 13.04
C LEU A 122 -11.36 -6.46 13.12
N ARG A 123 -12.67 -6.68 13.31
CA ARG A 123 -13.66 -5.60 13.45
C ARG A 123 -13.37 -4.71 14.65
N TYR A 124 -12.97 -5.30 15.77
CA TYR A 124 -12.59 -4.54 16.96
C TYR A 124 -11.30 -3.73 16.74
N ARG A 125 -10.31 -4.27 16.02
CA ARG A 125 -9.10 -3.51 15.65
C ARG A 125 -9.43 -2.33 14.72
N ALA A 126 -10.27 -2.53 13.71
CA ALA A 126 -10.73 -1.47 12.81
C ALA A 126 -11.46 -0.36 13.61
N LEU A 127 -12.38 -0.74 14.52
CA LEU A 127 -13.09 0.20 15.38
C LEU A 127 -12.14 1.04 16.24
N ARG A 128 -11.15 0.42 16.89
CA ARG A 128 -10.17 1.16 17.69
C ARG A 128 -9.37 2.17 16.86
N LEU A 129 -8.98 1.79 15.65
CA LEU A 129 -8.24 2.67 14.74
C LEU A 129 -9.12 3.81 14.20
N CYS A 130 -10.39 3.56 13.89
CA CYS A 130 -11.36 4.62 13.56
C CYS A 130 -11.44 5.66 14.68
N HIS A 131 -11.61 5.20 15.92
CA HIS A 131 -11.71 6.09 17.07
C HIS A 131 -10.41 6.88 17.29
N ALA A 132 -9.25 6.21 17.25
CA ALA A 132 -7.96 6.89 17.41
C ALA A 132 -7.72 7.96 16.32
N SER A 133 -8.16 7.68 15.09
CA SER A 133 -7.99 8.58 13.94
C SER A 133 -8.99 9.74 13.92
N ALA A 134 -10.17 9.59 14.53
CA ALA A 134 -11.14 10.67 14.66
C ALA A 134 -10.74 11.71 15.73
N HIS A 135 -9.77 11.38 16.58
CA HIS A 135 -9.25 12.24 17.65
C HIS A 135 -7.84 12.79 17.38
N ALA A 136 -7.24 12.45 16.23
CA ALA A 136 -5.92 12.90 15.80
C ALA A 136 -6.03 14.13 14.87
#